data_AF-A0A4Z2JD61-F1
#
_entry.id   AF-A0A4Z2JD61-F1
#
_cell.length_a   1.000
_cell.length_b   1.000
_cell.length_c   1.000
_cell.angle_alpha   90.00
_cell.angle_beta   90.00
_cell.angle_gamma   90.00
#
_symmetry.space_group_name_H-M   'P 1'
#
loop_
_entity.id
_entity.type
_entity.pdbx_description
1 polymer ?
#
loop_
_entity_poly.entity_id
_entity_poly.type
_entity_poly.pdbx_seq_one_letter_code
_entity_poly.pdbx_strand_id
1 'polypeptide(L)'
;MKWCLPSQLDRTEVIKSNLHPVFAKVFSLDYYFEEVQKLRFEVYDIHGTHSIGARDDDFLGGVECTLGQIVAQKKMMKPLLLKYGKYAGKSIITVHAEEISGNNGYVELSFCAKKLDDKVIKNNLNPVWEPFKVSLISLCSCDEERKLKCLVWDYDSRGKHDFIGEFYATFREMQKISSGNKVTWDCVNPKYKQKKRNYKNSGVVILTDLKLHRVYSFLDYIMGGCQIHFTVN
;
A
#
# COMPACT_ATOMS: atom_id res chain seq x y z
N MET A 1 -24.42 22.49 17.54
CA MET A 1 -22.98 22.33 17.29
C MET A 1 -22.33 21.85 18.59
N LYS A 2 -21.87 20.59 18.64
CA LYS A 2 -21.10 20.10 19.79
C LYS A 2 -19.70 20.70 19.69
N TRP A 3 -19.38 21.62 20.59
CA TRP A 3 -17.99 21.98 20.84
C TRP A 3 -17.37 20.84 21.65
N CYS A 4 -16.67 19.91 21.00
CA CYS A 4 -15.72 19.10 21.74
C CYS A 4 -14.63 20.05 22.26
N LEU A 5 -14.39 20.06 23.57
CA LEU A 5 -13.21 20.66 24.14
C LEU A 5 -11.97 20.11 23.39
N PRO A 6 -10.93 20.92 23.14
CA PRO A 6 -9.72 20.43 22.48
C PRO A 6 -9.07 19.37 23.37
N SER A 7 -9.36 18.10 23.09
CA SER A 7 -8.62 16.97 23.66
C SER A 7 -7.30 16.87 22.92
N GLN A 8 -6.20 16.87 23.66
CA GLN A 8 -4.90 16.60 23.08
C GLN A 8 -4.92 15.23 22.40
N LEU A 9 -4.73 15.24 21.08
CA LEU A 9 -4.78 14.01 20.28
C LEU A 9 -3.56 13.13 20.55
N ASP A 10 -2.36 13.71 20.53
CA ASP A 10 -1.10 13.00 20.77
C ASP A 10 0.09 13.96 20.99
N ARG A 11 1.30 13.44 21.24
CA ARG A 11 2.60 14.17 21.33
C ARG A 11 3.72 13.41 20.62
N THR A 12 4.69 14.15 20.06
CA THR A 12 5.95 13.60 19.52
C THR A 12 6.93 13.23 20.65
N GLU A 13 8.03 12.58 20.30
CA GLU A 13 9.22 12.49 21.14
C GLU A 13 9.87 13.87 21.38
N VAL A 14 10.68 13.97 22.43
CA VAL A 14 11.48 15.16 22.75
C VAL A 14 12.86 15.02 22.12
N ILE A 15 13.28 16.01 21.32
CA ILE A 15 14.59 16.05 20.67
C ILE A 15 15.47 17.07 21.40
N LYS A 16 16.58 16.61 21.97
CA LYS A 16 17.50 17.46 22.74
C LYS A 16 18.40 18.28 21.82
N SER A 17 18.59 19.56 22.16
CA SER A 17 19.60 20.45 21.57
C SER A 17 19.57 20.55 20.04
N ASN A 18 18.37 20.70 19.44
CA ASN A 18 18.21 20.79 17.99
C ASN A 18 17.27 21.95 17.59
N LEU A 19 17.74 22.81 16.68
CA LEU A 19 16.99 23.96 16.13
C LEU A 19 16.12 23.60 14.91
N HIS A 20 16.34 22.41 14.33
CA HIS A 20 15.60 21.85 13.20
C HIS A 20 15.17 20.41 13.51
N PRO A 21 14.31 20.21 14.53
CA PRO A 21 13.87 18.88 14.93
C PRO A 21 13.09 18.20 13.79
N VAL A 22 13.44 16.93 13.52
CA VAL A 22 12.69 16.04 12.64
C VAL A 22 12.22 14.88 13.50
N PHE A 23 10.91 14.74 13.65
CA PHE A 23 10.31 13.72 14.49
C PHE A 23 10.09 12.43 13.71
N ALA A 24 10.37 11.29 14.32
CA ALA A 24 10.15 9.96 13.77
C ALA A 24 8.72 9.46 14.01
N LYS A 25 8.04 9.93 15.05
CA LYS A 25 6.66 9.53 15.34
C LYS A 25 5.70 10.03 14.27
N VAL A 26 4.88 9.11 13.74
CA VAL A 26 3.80 9.39 12.78
C VAL A 26 2.46 9.33 13.49
N PHE A 27 1.56 10.27 13.17
CA PHE A 27 0.21 10.32 13.69
C PHE A 27 -0.78 9.78 12.65
N SER A 28 -1.60 8.80 13.04
CA SER A 28 -2.68 8.29 12.20
C SER A 28 -3.99 8.99 12.55
N LEU A 29 -4.64 9.60 11.57
CA LEU A 29 -5.94 10.24 11.72
C LEU A 29 -6.88 9.77 10.60
N ASP A 30 -8.13 9.51 10.96
CA ASP A 30 -9.19 9.26 9.99
C ASP A 30 -9.59 10.57 9.30
N TYR A 31 -9.73 10.54 7.98
CA TYR A 31 -10.16 11.68 7.18
C TYR A 31 -11.63 11.54 6.78
N TYR A 32 -12.46 12.49 7.21
CA TYR A 32 -13.89 12.59 6.90
C TYR A 32 -14.10 13.80 5.98
N PHE A 33 -14.36 13.55 4.69
CA PHE A 33 -14.44 14.62 3.68
C PHE A 33 -15.63 15.57 3.91
N GLU A 34 -16.65 15.08 4.59
CA GLU A 34 -17.87 15.79 4.96
C GLU A 34 -17.72 16.64 6.24
N GLU A 35 -16.59 16.52 6.96
CA GLU A 35 -16.35 17.23 8.22
C GLU A 35 -15.20 18.25 8.13
N VAL A 36 -15.39 19.42 8.76
CA VAL A 36 -14.31 20.39 8.96
C VAL A 36 -13.47 19.99 10.18
N GLN A 37 -12.51 19.09 9.95
CA GLN A 37 -11.61 18.59 10.99
C GLN A 37 -10.49 19.60 11.29
N LYS A 38 -10.63 20.39 12.37
CA LYS A 38 -9.64 21.40 12.79
C LYS A 38 -8.54 20.78 13.65
N LEU A 39 -7.29 21.12 13.36
CA LEU A 39 -6.10 20.67 14.07
C LEU A 39 -5.29 21.87 14.57
N ARG A 40 -4.71 21.72 15.75
CA ARG A 40 -3.80 22.69 16.37
C ARG A 40 -2.50 22.00 16.71
N PHE A 41 -1.41 22.54 16.20
CA PHE A 41 -0.05 22.10 16.52
C PHE A 41 0.58 23.11 17.46
N GLU A 42 1.20 22.63 18.52
CA GLU A 42 1.88 23.46 19.51
C GLU A 42 3.27 22.91 19.75
N VAL A 43 4.26 23.80 19.77
CA VAL A 43 5.68 23.49 19.95
C VAL A 43 6.12 24.08 21.28
N TYR A 44 6.79 23.24 22.08
CA TYR A 44 7.28 23.59 23.40
C TYR A 44 8.78 23.28 23.50
N ASP A 45 9.51 24.13 24.19
CA ASP A 45 10.85 23.84 24.68
C ASP A 45 10.73 23.16 26.05
N ILE A 46 11.37 21.99 26.18
CA ILE A 46 11.25 21.15 27.36
C ILE A 46 12.54 21.28 28.17
N HIS A 47 12.46 21.98 29.30
CA HIS A 47 13.58 22.10 30.24
C HIS A 47 13.60 20.92 31.20
N GLY A 48 14.70 20.16 31.21
CA GLY A 48 14.78 18.88 31.93
C GLY A 48 14.74 19.03 33.46
N THR A 49 13.77 18.35 34.11
CA THR A 49 13.94 17.46 35.29
C THR A 49 12.60 17.06 35.93
N HIS A 50 11.49 17.70 35.60
CA HIS A 50 10.15 17.29 36.04
C HIS A 50 9.28 16.85 34.85
N SER A 51 8.35 15.95 35.13
CA SER A 51 7.44 15.26 34.21
C SER A 51 7.10 16.01 32.92
N ILE A 52 7.15 15.34 31.76
CA ILE A 52 6.67 15.86 30.47
C ILE A 52 5.25 16.45 30.65
N GLY A 53 5.07 17.75 30.39
CA GLY A 53 3.81 18.47 30.64
C GLY A 53 3.71 19.17 32.00
N ALA A 54 4.83 19.42 32.68
CA ALA A 54 4.90 20.33 33.83
C ALA A 54 4.62 21.78 33.37
N ARG A 55 4.21 22.64 34.31
CA ARG A 55 3.82 24.04 34.05
C ARG A 55 4.94 24.94 33.52
N ASP A 56 6.15 24.40 33.35
CA ASP A 56 7.38 25.12 33.02
C ASP A 56 7.87 24.87 31.58
N ASP A 57 7.09 24.14 30.77
CA ASP A 57 7.40 23.95 29.34
C ASP A 57 7.17 25.29 28.58
N ASP A 58 8.21 25.81 27.94
CA ASP A 58 8.17 27.11 27.28
C ASP A 58 7.48 27.00 25.91
N PHE A 59 6.36 27.72 25.73
CA PHE A 59 5.66 27.74 24.45
C PHE A 59 6.44 28.51 23.38
N LEU A 60 6.92 27.81 22.37
CA LEU A 60 7.68 28.39 21.24
C LEU A 60 6.77 28.90 20.13
N GLY A 61 5.57 28.32 20.00
CA GLY A 61 4.59 28.75 19.01
C GLY A 61 3.64 27.63 18.61
N GLY A 62 2.56 28.01 17.93
CA GLY A 62 1.57 27.06 17.43
C GLY A 62 0.92 27.53 16.14
N VAL A 63 0.20 26.62 15.50
CA VAL A 63 -0.57 26.91 14.29
C VAL A 63 -1.86 26.12 14.27
N GLU A 64 -2.90 26.75 13.72
CA GLU A 64 -4.18 26.09 13.44
C GLU A 64 -4.34 25.89 11.92
N CYS A 65 -4.87 24.73 11.55
CA CYS A 65 -5.21 24.38 10.17
C CYS A 65 -6.32 23.32 10.16
N THR A 66 -6.86 22.99 8.99
CA THR A 66 -7.76 21.83 8.86
C THR A 66 -7.00 20.64 8.28
N LEU A 67 -7.43 19.43 8.62
CA LEU A 67 -6.87 18.22 7.99
C LEU A 67 -7.01 18.28 6.46
N GLY A 68 -8.12 18.82 5.96
CA GLY A 68 -8.34 19.14 4.55
C GLY A 68 -7.23 20.00 3.91
N GLN A 69 -6.72 21.01 4.61
CA GLN A 69 -5.61 21.84 4.12
C GLN A 69 -4.29 21.05 4.01
N ILE A 70 -4.05 20.14 4.96
CA ILE A 70 -2.82 19.33 4.98
C ILE A 70 -2.86 18.32 3.83
N VAL A 71 -3.97 17.58 3.67
CA VAL A 71 -4.11 16.58 2.62
C VAL A 71 -4.12 17.21 1.21
N ALA A 72 -4.62 18.43 1.05
CA ALA A 72 -4.62 19.11 -0.25
C ALA A 72 -3.21 19.44 -0.79
N GLN A 73 -2.18 19.45 0.05
CA GLN A 73 -0.84 19.93 -0.33
C GLN A 73 0.27 18.88 -0.22
N LYS A 74 0.00 17.67 0.32
CA LYS A 74 0.97 16.61 0.73
C LYS A 74 2.04 17.07 1.74
N LYS A 75 2.56 18.27 1.57
CA LYS A 75 3.50 18.97 2.44
C LYS A 75 2.94 20.37 2.69
N MET A 76 2.47 20.60 3.91
CA MET A 76 2.06 21.92 4.37
C MET A 76 3.23 22.58 5.11
N MET A 77 3.50 23.85 4.80
CA MET A 77 4.44 24.68 5.55
C MET A 77 3.70 25.89 6.09
N LYS A 78 3.74 26.12 7.40
CA LYS A 78 3.14 27.30 8.02
C LYS A 78 4.08 27.95 9.05
N PRO A 79 4.08 29.29 9.16
CA PRO A 79 4.81 29.97 10.22
C PRO A 79 4.17 29.68 11.59
N LEU A 80 5.01 29.58 12.62
CA LEU A 80 4.52 29.46 14.00
C LEU A 80 4.08 30.82 14.55
N LEU A 81 2.99 30.80 15.32
CA LEU A 81 2.42 31.97 15.97
C LEU A 81 2.53 31.85 17.49
N LEU A 82 2.88 32.96 18.14
CA LEU A 82 2.84 33.10 19.59
C LEU A 82 1.38 33.26 20.09
N LYS A 83 1.15 33.21 21.40
CA LYS A 83 -0.19 33.28 22.02
C LYS A 83 -1.06 34.47 21.57
N TYR A 84 -0.43 35.57 21.16
CA TYR A 84 -1.10 36.80 20.69
C TYR A 84 -1.12 36.95 19.17
N GLY A 85 -0.89 35.86 18.41
CA GLY A 85 -0.91 35.87 16.94
C GLY A 85 0.31 36.53 16.28
N LYS A 86 1.31 36.96 17.06
CA LYS A 86 2.59 37.45 16.51
C LYS A 86 3.40 36.28 15.97
N TYR A 87 4.12 36.50 14.87
CA TYR A 87 5.06 35.52 14.34
C TYR A 87 6.15 35.17 15.36
N ALA A 88 6.39 33.89 15.56
CA ALA A 88 7.51 33.38 16.35
C ALA A 88 8.82 33.47 15.53
N GLY A 89 9.22 34.69 15.17
CA GLY A 89 10.38 34.95 14.32
C GLY A 89 10.22 34.35 12.92
N LYS A 90 11.24 33.61 12.46
CA LYS A 90 11.25 32.90 11.16
C LYS A 90 10.89 31.41 11.30
N SER A 91 10.35 31.00 12.44
CA SER A 91 10.07 29.59 12.73
C SER A 91 8.91 29.07 11.88
N ILE A 92 9.12 27.92 11.25
CA ILE A 92 8.16 27.27 10.35
C ILE A 92 7.96 25.84 10.83
N ILE A 93 6.69 25.42 10.91
CA ILE A 93 6.34 24.01 11.03
C ILE A 93 6.06 23.45 9.65
N THR A 94 6.62 22.27 9.38
CA THR A 94 6.38 21.50 8.16
C THR A 94 5.63 20.23 8.54
N VAL A 95 4.49 19.98 7.91
CA VAL A 95 3.68 18.79 8.12
C VAL A 95 3.58 18.03 6.81
N HIS A 96 3.96 16.75 6.85
CA HIS A 96 3.81 15.83 5.73
C HIS A 96 2.58 14.96 5.96
N ALA A 97 1.75 14.78 4.93
CA ALA A 97 0.62 13.88 4.93
C ALA A 97 0.75 12.86 3.81
N GLU A 98 0.51 11.60 4.18
CA GLU A 98 0.47 10.47 3.27
C GLU A 98 -0.82 9.70 3.58
N GLU A 99 -1.51 9.26 2.53
CA GLU A 99 -2.59 8.30 2.72
C GLU A 99 -1.98 6.96 3.13
N ILE A 100 -2.44 6.43 4.25
CA ILE A 100 -2.16 5.06 4.66
C ILE A 100 -3.09 4.14 3.85
N SER A 101 -3.01 4.20 2.52
CA SER A 101 -3.78 3.32 1.66
C SER A 101 -3.09 1.97 1.66
N GLY A 102 -3.82 0.92 2.03
CA GLY A 102 -3.51 -0.41 1.50
C GLY A 102 -3.47 -0.28 -0.03
N ASN A 103 -2.44 -0.84 -0.67
CA ASN A 103 -2.28 -0.77 -2.11
C ASN A 103 -3.50 -1.44 -2.78
N ASN A 104 -4.55 -0.65 -3.07
CA ASN A 104 -5.80 -1.09 -3.67
C ASN A 104 -5.64 -1.45 -5.15
N GLY A 105 -4.40 -1.41 -5.65
CA GLY A 105 -4.08 -1.90 -6.97
C GLY A 105 -4.39 -3.39 -7.11
N TYR A 106 -4.77 -3.77 -8.32
CA TYR A 106 -4.88 -5.15 -8.74
C TYR A 106 -3.87 -5.43 -9.86
N VAL A 107 -3.49 -6.68 -9.96
CA VAL A 107 -2.73 -7.19 -11.10
C VAL A 107 -3.64 -8.00 -12.00
N GLU A 108 -3.53 -7.78 -13.30
CA GLU A 108 -4.09 -8.65 -14.33
C GLU A 108 -2.97 -9.55 -14.85
N LEU A 109 -3.15 -10.87 -14.73
CA LEU A 109 -2.16 -11.88 -15.09
C LEU A 109 -2.69 -12.73 -16.24
N SER A 110 -1.85 -12.94 -17.26
CA SER A 110 -2.16 -13.84 -18.38
C SER A 110 -1.18 -15.01 -18.40
N PHE A 111 -1.70 -16.23 -18.42
CA PHE A 111 -0.89 -17.44 -18.45
C PHE A 111 -1.22 -18.30 -19.66
N CYS A 112 -0.22 -19.04 -20.12
CA CYS A 112 -0.41 -20.22 -20.96
C CYS A 112 0.46 -21.37 -20.45
N ALA A 113 0.20 -22.58 -20.91
CA ALA A 113 1.09 -23.70 -20.67
C ALA A 113 1.50 -24.39 -21.96
N LYS A 114 2.55 -25.20 -21.87
CA LYS A 114 3.03 -26.04 -22.95
C LYS A 114 3.28 -27.46 -22.47
N LYS A 115 2.89 -28.42 -23.32
CA LYS A 115 3.08 -29.86 -23.09
C LYS A 115 2.57 -30.31 -21.71
N LEU A 116 1.40 -29.82 -21.28
CA LEU A 116 0.79 -30.33 -20.05
C LEU A 116 0.52 -31.83 -20.18
N ASP A 117 0.80 -32.61 -19.13
CA ASP A 117 0.62 -34.06 -19.11
C ASP A 117 -0.88 -34.39 -19.26
N ASP A 118 -1.26 -34.81 -20.46
CA ASP A 118 -2.59 -35.29 -20.79
C ASP A 118 -2.71 -36.74 -20.34
N LYS A 119 -3.48 -36.93 -19.27
CA LYS A 119 -4.16 -38.21 -19.09
C LYS A 119 -5.66 -38.14 -19.45
N VAL A 120 -6.27 -36.96 -19.53
CA VAL A 120 -7.72 -36.79 -19.74
C VAL A 120 -8.10 -35.53 -20.56
N ILE A 121 -7.19 -34.80 -21.22
CA ILE A 121 -7.58 -33.71 -22.13
C ILE A 121 -7.53 -34.19 -23.57
N LYS A 122 -8.68 -34.61 -24.09
CA LYS A 122 -8.87 -34.60 -25.55
C LYS A 122 -8.70 -33.16 -26.07
N ASN A 123 -7.52 -32.91 -26.67
CA ASN A 123 -7.21 -31.87 -27.66
C ASN A 123 -6.65 -30.49 -27.20
N ASN A 124 -6.03 -30.32 -26.03
CA ASN A 124 -5.19 -29.11 -25.82
C ASN A 124 -4.05 -29.25 -24.80
N LEU A 125 -2.87 -29.66 -25.27
CA LEU A 125 -1.63 -29.72 -24.46
C LEU A 125 -0.99 -28.35 -24.22
N ASN A 126 -1.51 -27.29 -24.84
CA ASN A 126 -0.96 -25.94 -24.77
C ASN A 126 -2.06 -24.91 -24.45
N PRO A 127 -2.77 -25.04 -23.31
CA PRO A 127 -3.87 -24.14 -23.00
C PRO A 127 -3.38 -22.70 -22.85
N VAL A 128 -4.19 -21.77 -23.31
CA VAL A 128 -4.10 -20.35 -23.00
C VAL A 128 -5.28 -20.04 -22.09
N TRP A 129 -5.02 -19.58 -20.88
CA TRP A 129 -6.06 -19.24 -19.92
C TRP A 129 -6.51 -17.80 -20.12
N GLU A 130 -7.78 -17.52 -19.79
CA GLU A 130 -8.28 -16.15 -19.76
C GLU A 130 -7.50 -15.34 -18.70
N PRO A 131 -7.19 -14.06 -18.97
CA PRO A 131 -6.57 -13.20 -17.99
C PRO A 131 -7.45 -13.09 -16.74
N PHE A 132 -6.85 -13.11 -15.56
CA PHE A 132 -7.56 -12.92 -14.31
C PHE A 132 -7.00 -11.76 -13.50
N LYS A 133 -7.86 -11.12 -12.71
CA LYS A 133 -7.54 -9.97 -11.87
C LYS A 133 -7.52 -10.37 -10.40
N VAL A 134 -6.50 -9.93 -9.67
CA VAL A 134 -6.37 -10.18 -8.22
C VAL A 134 -5.70 -8.98 -7.54
N SER A 135 -6.17 -8.59 -6.36
CA SER A 135 -5.55 -7.51 -5.59
C SER A 135 -4.15 -7.92 -5.11
N LEU A 136 -3.21 -6.98 -5.00
CA LEU A 136 -1.87 -7.30 -4.48
C LEU A 136 -1.90 -7.76 -3.01
N ILE A 137 -2.88 -7.28 -2.25
CA ILE A 137 -3.13 -7.69 -0.87
C ILE A 137 -3.51 -9.18 -0.81
N SER A 138 -4.43 -9.62 -1.67
CA SER A 138 -4.83 -11.04 -1.74
C SER A 138 -3.76 -11.92 -2.37
N LEU A 139 -3.05 -11.40 -3.37
CA LEU A 139 -2.02 -12.15 -4.08
C LEU A 139 -0.83 -12.45 -3.18
N CYS A 140 -0.22 -11.42 -2.58
CA CYS A 140 1.02 -11.57 -1.82
C CYS A 140 1.06 -10.79 -0.49
N SER A 141 -0.03 -10.12 -0.10
CA SER A 141 -0.08 -9.22 1.07
C SER A 141 0.98 -8.13 1.02
N CYS A 142 1.24 -7.63 -0.19
CA CYS A 142 2.29 -6.65 -0.49
C CYS A 142 3.74 -7.12 -0.20
N ASP A 143 3.95 -8.41 0.10
CA ASP A 143 5.29 -9.01 0.20
C ASP A 143 5.66 -9.66 -1.14
N GLU A 144 6.48 -8.97 -1.94
CA GLU A 144 6.85 -9.45 -3.27
C GLU A 144 7.67 -10.76 -3.26
N GLU A 145 8.27 -11.12 -2.13
CA GLU A 145 9.05 -12.36 -1.94
C GLU A 145 8.21 -13.53 -1.46
N ARG A 146 6.95 -13.28 -1.11
CA ARG A 146 6.06 -14.32 -0.61
C ARG A 146 5.90 -15.42 -1.66
N LYS A 147 6.23 -16.65 -1.26
CA LYS A 147 6.05 -17.84 -2.11
C LYS A 147 4.57 -18.16 -2.27
N LEU A 148 4.11 -18.08 -3.51
CA LEU A 148 2.75 -18.42 -3.94
C LEU A 148 2.76 -19.85 -4.45
N LYS A 149 1.85 -20.67 -3.93
CA LYS A 149 1.66 -22.04 -4.41
C LYS A 149 0.61 -22.05 -5.52
N CYS A 150 1.03 -22.33 -6.74
CA CYS A 150 0.16 -22.41 -7.90
C CYS A 150 -0.18 -23.87 -8.19
N LEU A 151 -1.47 -24.18 -8.29
CA LEU A 151 -1.98 -25.53 -8.54
C LEU A 151 -2.62 -25.58 -9.94
N VAL A 152 -2.25 -26.57 -10.73
CA VAL A 152 -2.80 -26.80 -12.07
C VAL A 152 -3.65 -28.07 -12.03
N TRP A 153 -4.91 -27.94 -12.43
CA TRP A 153 -5.89 -29.03 -12.43
C TRP A 153 -6.48 -29.19 -13.82
N ASP A 154 -6.79 -30.44 -14.16
CA ASP A 154 -7.60 -30.80 -15.31
C ASP A 154 -9.08 -30.76 -14.92
N TYR A 155 -9.87 -29.93 -15.60
CA TYR A 155 -11.28 -29.74 -15.31
C TYR A 155 -12.13 -30.79 -16.04
N ASP A 156 -12.62 -31.78 -15.30
CA ASP A 156 -13.66 -32.71 -15.77
C ASP A 156 -15.08 -32.21 -15.43
N SER A 157 -15.91 -31.99 -16.46
CA SER A 157 -17.32 -31.62 -16.35
C SER A 157 -18.22 -32.66 -15.67
N ARG A 158 -17.77 -33.92 -15.54
CA ARG A 158 -18.58 -35.06 -15.06
C ARG A 158 -18.10 -35.65 -13.73
N GLY A 159 -17.10 -35.09 -13.09
CA GLY A 159 -16.57 -35.72 -11.88
C GLY A 159 -15.35 -35.04 -11.25
N LYS A 160 -14.44 -35.89 -10.76
CA LYS A 160 -13.29 -35.49 -9.95
C LYS A 160 -12.21 -34.87 -10.83
N HIS A 161 -11.91 -33.59 -10.59
CA HIS A 161 -10.80 -32.91 -11.25
C HIS A 161 -9.47 -33.59 -10.97
N ASP A 162 -8.67 -33.78 -12.02
CA ASP A 162 -7.39 -34.45 -11.92
C ASP A 162 -6.26 -33.45 -11.67
N PHE A 163 -5.45 -33.73 -10.65
CA PHE A 163 -4.33 -32.87 -10.32
C PHE A 163 -3.18 -33.09 -11.32
N ILE A 164 -2.84 -32.06 -12.10
CA ILE A 164 -1.75 -32.10 -13.07
C ILE A 164 -0.42 -31.88 -12.35
N GLY A 165 -0.29 -30.79 -11.60
CA GLY A 165 0.93 -30.47 -10.88
C GLY A 165 0.89 -29.13 -10.14
N GLU A 166 1.99 -28.81 -9.47
CA GLU A 166 2.18 -27.57 -8.75
C GLU A 166 3.50 -26.90 -9.12
N PHE A 167 3.55 -25.58 -8.96
CA PHE A 167 4.78 -24.80 -8.97
C PHE A 167 4.70 -23.70 -7.90
N TYR A 168 5.85 -23.14 -7.56
CA TYR A 168 5.95 -21.99 -6.67
C TYR A 168 6.48 -20.80 -7.45
N ALA A 169 5.87 -19.64 -7.22
CA ALA A 169 6.28 -18.38 -7.84
C ALA A 169 6.25 -17.26 -6.79
N THR A 170 7.01 -16.20 -7.02
CA THR A 170 6.89 -14.95 -6.25
C THR A 170 6.44 -13.82 -7.15
N PHE A 171 5.85 -12.77 -6.57
CA PHE A 171 5.47 -11.60 -7.38
C PHE A 171 6.71 -10.91 -7.97
N ARG A 172 7.83 -10.89 -7.22
CA ARG A 172 9.12 -10.42 -7.72
C ARG A 172 9.62 -11.17 -8.94
N GLU A 173 9.40 -12.49 -9.00
CA GLU A 173 9.72 -13.28 -10.19
C GLU A 173 8.80 -12.94 -11.36
N MET A 174 7.49 -12.78 -11.11
CA MET A 174 6.52 -12.43 -12.14
C MET A 174 6.82 -11.06 -12.77
N GLN A 175 7.23 -10.06 -11.97
CA GLN A 175 7.60 -8.73 -12.45
C GLN A 175 8.82 -8.71 -13.41
N LYS A 176 9.59 -9.80 -13.50
CA LYS A 176 10.68 -9.93 -14.49
C LYS A 176 10.18 -10.05 -15.93
N ILE A 177 8.86 -10.16 -16.13
CA ILE A 177 8.23 -10.07 -17.45
C ILE A 177 8.35 -8.63 -17.97
N SER A 178 9.50 -8.30 -18.55
CA SER A 178 9.73 -7.02 -19.23
C SER A 178 10.55 -7.24 -20.49
N SER A 179 10.17 -6.48 -21.53
CA SER A 179 10.88 -6.33 -22.81
C SER A 179 11.31 -7.63 -23.50
N GLY A 180 10.38 -8.59 -23.65
CA GLY A 180 10.57 -9.78 -24.49
C GLY A 180 10.96 -11.06 -23.74
N ASN A 181 11.26 -10.98 -22.44
CA ASN A 181 11.52 -12.15 -21.61
C ASN A 181 10.21 -12.76 -21.09
N LYS A 182 10.09 -14.09 -21.19
CA LYS A 182 8.98 -14.86 -20.63
C LYS A 182 9.39 -15.41 -19.27
N VAL A 183 8.48 -15.40 -18.31
CA VAL A 183 8.69 -16.07 -17.02
C VAL A 183 8.02 -17.44 -17.09
N THR A 184 8.77 -18.49 -16.77
CA THR A 184 8.34 -19.88 -16.96
C THR A 184 8.63 -20.72 -15.73
N TRP A 185 7.70 -21.61 -15.37
CA TRP A 185 7.85 -22.56 -14.28
C TRP A 185 7.53 -23.97 -14.74
N ASP A 186 8.35 -24.93 -14.31
CA ASP A 186 8.04 -26.35 -14.49
C ASP A 186 6.85 -26.74 -13.59
N CYS A 187 5.80 -27.27 -14.20
CA CYS A 187 4.64 -27.79 -13.47
C CYS A 187 4.97 -29.20 -13.00
N VAL A 188 5.07 -29.43 -11.69
CA VAL A 188 5.56 -30.69 -11.14
C VAL A 188 4.48 -31.40 -10.34
N ASN A 189 4.14 -32.63 -10.72
CA ASN A 189 3.34 -33.54 -9.89
C ASN A 189 4.23 -34.24 -8.85
N PRO A 190 4.06 -33.99 -7.53
CA PRO A 190 4.89 -34.61 -6.50
C PRO A 190 4.75 -36.13 -6.46
N LYS A 191 3.56 -36.67 -6.78
CA LYS A 191 3.31 -38.12 -6.82
C LYS A 191 4.08 -38.78 -7.96
N TYR A 192 4.14 -38.14 -9.13
CA TYR A 192 4.91 -38.68 -10.27
C TYR A 192 6.41 -38.54 -10.06
N LYS A 193 6.87 -37.44 -9.45
CA LYS A 193 8.28 -37.26 -9.10
C LYS A 193 8.81 -38.38 -8.20
N GLN A 194 7.97 -38.91 -7.30
CA GLN A 194 8.34 -40.04 -6.43
C GLN A 194 8.22 -41.40 -7.12
N LYS A 195 7.24 -41.60 -8.01
CA LYS A 195 6.91 -42.92 -8.59
C LYS A 195 7.58 -43.22 -9.94
N LYS A 196 7.87 -42.20 -10.75
CA LYS A 196 8.34 -42.36 -12.13
C LYS A 196 9.83 -41.99 -12.22
N ARG A 197 10.69 -42.97 -12.52
CA ARG A 197 12.17 -42.83 -12.55
C ARG A 197 12.68 -41.77 -13.55
N ASN A 198 11.98 -41.57 -14.68
CA ASN A 198 12.38 -40.64 -15.75
C ASN A 198 11.48 -39.39 -15.86
N TYR A 199 10.71 -39.07 -14.81
CA TYR A 199 9.80 -37.94 -14.82
C TYR A 199 10.55 -36.62 -14.60
N LYS A 200 10.36 -35.67 -15.52
CA LYS A 200 10.94 -34.31 -15.44
C LYS A 200 9.91 -33.30 -14.92
N ASN A 201 8.81 -33.13 -15.65
CA ASN A 201 7.69 -32.27 -15.29
C ASN A 201 6.41 -32.79 -15.99
N SER A 202 5.27 -32.20 -15.63
CA SER A 202 3.95 -32.40 -16.23
C SER A 202 3.62 -31.23 -17.17
N GLY A 203 4.63 -30.62 -17.78
CA GLY A 203 4.54 -29.44 -18.64
C GLY A 203 5.13 -28.18 -18.02
N VAL A 204 5.08 -27.08 -18.78
CA VAL A 204 5.65 -25.78 -18.40
C VAL A 204 4.55 -24.72 -18.42
N VAL A 205 4.39 -23.99 -17.32
CA VAL A 205 3.50 -22.84 -17.21
C VAL A 205 4.29 -21.57 -17.52
N ILE A 206 3.70 -20.67 -18.28
CA ILE A 206 4.33 -19.47 -18.84
C ILE A 206 3.44 -18.28 -18.48
N LEU A 207 4.00 -17.29 -17.79
CA LEU A 207 3.37 -15.97 -17.68
C LEU A 207 3.64 -15.22 -18.99
N THR A 208 2.59 -14.83 -19.69
CA THR A 208 2.67 -14.16 -21.00
C THR A 208 2.46 -12.65 -20.91
N ASP A 209 1.70 -12.18 -19.92
CA ASP A 209 1.47 -10.75 -19.69
C ASP A 209 1.19 -10.49 -18.20
N LEU A 210 1.61 -9.33 -17.73
CA LEU A 210 1.36 -8.83 -16.38
C LEU A 210 1.11 -7.33 -16.46
N LYS A 211 -0.08 -6.91 -16.05
CA LYS A 211 -0.46 -5.50 -15.99
C LYS A 211 -0.79 -5.10 -14.56
N LEU A 212 -0.06 -4.13 -14.04
CA LEU A 212 -0.33 -3.54 -12.74
C LEU A 212 -1.30 -2.36 -12.91
N HIS A 213 -2.46 -2.45 -12.29
CA HIS A 213 -3.45 -1.38 -12.29
C HIS A 213 -3.51 -0.76 -10.90
N ARG A 214 -3.08 0.49 -10.79
CA ARG A 214 -3.30 1.28 -9.57
C ARG A 214 -4.74 1.78 -9.55
N VAL A 215 -5.45 1.48 -8.48
CA VAL A 215 -6.75 2.08 -8.20
C VAL A 215 -6.50 3.30 -7.32
N TYR A 216 -6.75 4.48 -7.87
CA TYR A 216 -6.56 5.74 -7.14
C TYR A 216 -7.72 5.97 -6.18
N SER A 217 -7.41 6.25 -4.91
CA SER A 217 -8.40 6.63 -3.90
C SER A 217 -8.91 8.06 -4.14
N PHE A 218 -9.95 8.47 -3.42
CA PHE A 218 -10.37 9.87 -3.40
C PHE A 218 -9.25 10.82 -2.94
N LEU A 219 -8.46 10.41 -1.95
CA LEU A 219 -7.35 11.18 -1.43
C LEU A 219 -6.20 11.29 -2.44
N ASP A 220 -5.95 10.27 -3.26
CA ASP A 220 -4.97 10.35 -4.37
C ASP A 220 -5.31 11.51 -5.32
N TYR A 221 -6.59 11.72 -5.64
CA TYR A 221 -7.01 12.83 -6.50
C TYR A 221 -6.82 14.19 -5.82
N ILE A 222 -7.24 14.35 -4.57
CA ILE A 222 -7.08 15.61 -3.82
C ILE A 222 -5.60 15.95 -3.64
N MET A 223 -4.80 15.00 -3.16
CA MET A 223 -3.34 15.16 -3.00
C MET A 223 -2.63 15.37 -4.34
N GLY A 224 -3.23 14.94 -5.45
CA GLY A 224 -2.77 15.17 -6.82
C GLY A 224 -3.11 16.56 -7.37
N GLY A 225 -3.81 17.41 -6.61
CA GLY A 225 -4.17 18.77 -7.00
C GLY A 225 -5.55 18.90 -7.64
N CYS A 226 -6.40 17.87 -7.58
CA CYS A 226 -7.80 17.98 -7.99
C CYS A 226 -8.54 19.00 -7.11
N GLN A 227 -9.28 19.92 -7.72
CA GLN A 227 -10.08 20.94 -7.03
C GLN A 227 -11.57 20.72 -7.30
N ILE A 228 -12.39 20.87 -6.25
CA ILE A 228 -13.84 20.81 -6.35
C ILE A 228 -14.38 22.25 -6.29
N HIS A 229 -14.97 22.70 -7.40
CA HIS A 229 -15.60 24.02 -7.47
C HIS A 229 -17.08 23.92 -7.12
N PHE A 230 -17.52 24.76 -6.18
CA PHE A 230 -18.91 24.90 -5.82
C PHE A 230 -19.52 26.11 -6.55
N THR A 231 -20.67 25.91 -7.19
CA THR A 231 -21.45 26.98 -7.84
C THR A 231 -22.90 26.94 -7.35
N VAL A 232 -23.51 28.12 -7.22
CA VAL A 232 -24.93 28.30 -6.93
C VAL A 232 -25.49 29.16 -8.07
N ASN A 233 -26.57 28.69 -8.70
CA ASN A 233 -27.28 29.42 -9.75
C ASN A 233 -28.53 30.08 -9.18
#